data_AF-A0A5D0WHM9-F1
#
_entry.id   AF-A0A5D0WHM9-F1
#
_cell.length_a   1.000
_cell.length_b   1.000
_cell.length_c   1.000
_cell.angle_alpha   90.00
_cell.angle_beta   90.00
_cell.angle_gamma   90.00
#
_symmetry.space_group_name_H-M   'P 1'
#
loop_
_entity.id
_entity.type
_entity.pdbx_description
1 polymer ?
#
loop_
_entity_poly.entity_id
_entity_poly.type
_entity_poly.pdbx_seq_one_letter_code
_entity_poly.pdbx_strand_id
1 'polypeptide(L)'
;MDQDKKTEGICYRIGGDEFAILMENTEETAIKLKILQMIKYLKCAENQVEYPLEVAIGTDVYDVKTWSNLTKFYHHVDQQMYADKLEKKQRRKTKLTIAVQ
;
A
#
# COMPACT_ATOMS: atom_id res chain seq x y z
N MET A 1 -26.18 -8.20 -20.90
CA MET A 1 -25.18 -7.12 -20.92
C MET A 1 -24.25 -7.39 -19.75
N ASP A 2 -23.22 -8.20 -20.00
CA ASP A 2 -22.16 -8.43 -19.03
C ASP A 2 -21.42 -7.11 -18.80
N GLN A 3 -21.58 -6.55 -17.60
CA GLN A 3 -20.70 -5.49 -17.14
C GLN A 3 -19.34 -6.14 -16.91
N ASP A 4 -18.44 -6.00 -17.87
CA ASP A 4 -17.01 -6.17 -17.69
C ASP A 4 -16.59 -5.36 -16.46
N LYS A 5 -16.49 -6.03 -15.31
CA LYS A 5 -15.78 -5.51 -14.14
C LYS A 5 -14.33 -5.35 -14.57
N LYS A 6 -14.00 -4.18 -15.10
CA LYS A 6 -12.64 -3.79 -15.41
C LYS A 6 -11.82 -3.99 -14.14
N THR A 7 -10.95 -4.99 -14.12
CA THR A 7 -10.03 -5.25 -13.02
C THR A 7 -9.21 -3.98 -12.81
N GLU A 8 -9.38 -3.33 -11.67
CA GLU A 8 -8.80 -2.01 -11.37
C GLU A 8 -7.28 -2.05 -11.17
N GLY A 9 -6.69 -3.25 -11.17
CA GLY A 9 -5.25 -3.52 -11.13
C GLY A 9 -4.98 -5.01 -11.08
N ILE A 10 -3.74 -5.40 -11.34
CA ILE A 10 -3.27 -6.78 -11.19
C ILE A 10 -2.36 -6.86 -9.97
N CYS A 11 -2.69 -7.77 -9.06
CA CYS A 11 -1.92 -8.02 -7.85
C CYS A 11 -0.92 -9.16 -8.08
N TYR A 12 0.33 -8.94 -7.68
CA TYR A 12 1.42 -9.89 -7.77
C TYR A 12 2.04 -10.10 -6.38
N ARG A 13 2.33 -11.35 -6.04
CA ARG A 13 3.14 -11.67 -4.85
C ARG A 13 4.60 -11.69 -5.26
N ILE A 14 5.41 -10.81 -4.65
CA ILE A 14 6.83 -10.64 -5.01
C ILE A 14 7.76 -11.43 -4.08
N GLY A 15 7.31 -11.77 -2.88
CA GLY A 15 8.05 -12.61 -1.93
C GLY A 15 7.43 -12.53 -0.54
N GLY A 16 7.57 -13.57 0.30
CA GLY A 16 7.09 -13.52 1.69
C GLY A 16 5.65 -13.03 1.84
N ASP A 17 5.48 -11.96 2.61
CA ASP A 17 4.26 -11.18 2.84
C ASP A 17 4.16 -9.89 1.99
N GLU A 18 5.04 -9.75 0.98
CA GLU A 18 5.13 -8.58 0.11
C GLU A 18 4.34 -8.77 -1.19
N PHE A 19 3.57 -7.74 -1.54
CA PHE A 19 2.70 -7.70 -2.71
C PHE A 19 2.90 -6.41 -3.49
N ALA A 20 2.83 -6.48 -4.81
CA ALA A 20 2.85 -5.34 -5.72
C ALA A 20 1.54 -5.30 -6.52
N ILE A 21 0.95 -4.12 -6.66
CA ILE A 21 -0.26 -3.92 -7.45
C ILE A 21 0.09 -3.00 -8.63
N LEU A 22 -0.07 -3.51 -9.84
CA LEU A 22 0.10 -2.73 -11.06
C LEU A 22 -1.28 -2.24 -11.54
N MET A 23 -1.41 -0.93 -11.71
CA MET A 23 -2.63 -0.29 -12.20
C MET A 23 -2.31 0.53 -13.44
N GLU A 24 -3.14 0.41 -14.49
CA GLU A 24 -2.98 1.16 -15.73
C GLU A 24 -3.82 2.44 -15.73
N ASN A 25 -3.34 3.50 -16.39
CA ASN A 25 -4.08 4.74 -16.64
C ASN A 25 -4.76 5.34 -15.40
N THR A 26 -4.09 5.31 -14.25
CA THR A 26 -4.67 5.75 -12.98
C THR A 26 -4.03 7.04 -12.51
N GLU A 27 -4.87 8.05 -12.28
CA GLU A 27 -4.49 9.32 -11.65
C GLU A 27 -4.11 9.10 -10.18
N GLU A 28 -3.15 9.88 -9.66
CA GLU A 28 -2.67 9.77 -8.28
C GLU A 28 -3.81 9.87 -7.25
N THR A 29 -4.81 10.71 -7.50
CA THR A 29 -6.00 10.83 -6.65
C THR A 29 -6.81 9.54 -6.59
N ALA A 30 -6.96 8.84 -7.72
CA ALA A 30 -7.67 7.57 -7.76
C ALA A 30 -6.91 6.48 -7.00
N ILE A 31 -5.57 6.45 -7.13
CA ILE A 31 -4.70 5.55 -6.34
C ILE A 31 -4.92 5.78 -4.84
N LYS A 32 -4.89 7.03 -4.39
CA LYS A 32 -5.12 7.38 -2.97
C LYS A 32 -6.48 6.91 -2.47
N LEU A 33 -7.55 7.06 -3.24
CA LEU A 33 -8.88 6.57 -2.87
C LEU A 33 -8.91 5.04 -2.73
N LYS A 34 -8.23 4.32 -3.62
CA LYS A 34 -8.12 2.85 -3.56
C LYS A 34 -7.32 2.38 -2.35
N ILE A 35 -6.21 3.05 -2.03
CA ILE A 35 -5.45 2.80 -0.81
C ILE A 35 -6.33 2.99 0.43
N LEU A 36 -7.08 4.09 0.51
CA LEU A 36 -7.99 4.35 1.62
C LEU A 36 -9.07 3.26 1.75
N GLN A 37 -9.60 2.79 0.62
CA GLN A 37 -10.57 1.71 0.60
C GLN A 37 -9.95 0.38 1.08
N MET A 38 -8.73 0.05 0.64
CA MET A 38 -7.99 -1.13 1.09
C MET A 38 -7.71 -1.08 2.59
N ILE A 39 -7.27 0.07 3.12
CA ILE A 39 -7.04 0.26 4.56
C ILE A 39 -8.33 0.06 5.36
N LYS A 40 -9.49 0.51 4.85
CA LYS A 40 -10.78 0.27 5.49
C LYS A 40 -11.10 -1.23 5.54
N TYR A 41 -10.91 -1.95 4.43
CA TYR A 41 -11.13 -3.40 4.42
C TYR A 41 -10.20 -4.15 5.37
N LEU A 42 -8.93 -3.75 5.44
CA LEU A 42 -7.96 -4.34 6.37
C LEU A 42 -8.39 -4.12 7.82
N LYS A 43 -8.89 -2.94 8.19
CA LYS A 43 -9.43 -2.69 9.54
C LYS A 43 -10.66 -3.55 9.85
N CYS A 44 -11.53 -3.76 8.87
CA CYS A 44 -12.68 -4.66 9.05
C CYS A 44 -12.24 -6.11 9.24
N ALA A 45 -11.21 -6.54 8.51
CA ALA A 45 -10.62 -7.87 8.63
C ALA A 45 -9.82 -8.04 9.94
N GLU A 46 -9.19 -6.99 10.44
CA GLU A 46 -8.47 -6.98 11.73
C GLU A 46 -9.39 -7.41 12.88
N ASN A 47 -10.67 -7.00 12.88
CA ASN A 47 -11.64 -7.43 13.89
C ASN A 47 -11.96 -8.93 13.85
N GLN A 48 -11.54 -9.65 12.82
CA GLN A 48 -11.77 -11.08 12.65
C GLN A 48 -10.53 -11.93 13.04
N VAL A 49 -9.43 -11.27 13.41
CA VAL A 49 -8.17 -11.93 13.79
C VAL A 49 -7.71 -11.46 15.17
N GLU A 50 -7.04 -12.33 15.92
CA GLU A 50 -6.59 -12.03 17.30
C GLU A 50 -5.30 -11.18 17.34
N TYR A 51 -4.72 -10.84 16.19
CA TYR A 51 -3.47 -10.11 16.09
C TYR A 51 -3.64 -8.81 15.30
N PRO A 52 -2.88 -7.75 15.64
CA PRO A 52 -2.97 -6.48 14.93
C PRO A 52 -2.49 -6.64 13.48
N LEU A 53 -3.35 -6.27 12.54
CA LEU A 53 -3.10 -6.38 11.11
C LEU A 53 -2.80 -4.99 10.54
N GLU A 54 -1.56 -4.76 10.12
CA GLU A 54 -1.18 -3.52 9.46
C GLU A 54 -0.25 -3.79 8.30
N VAL A 55 -0.46 -3.04 7.23
CA VAL A 55 0.41 -3.05 6.05
C VAL A 55 1.10 -1.70 5.93
N ALA A 56 2.34 -1.74 5.45
CA ALA A 56 3.06 -0.57 4.96
C ALA A 56 2.85 -0.48 3.44
N ILE A 57 2.69 0.74 2.92
CA ILE A 57 2.33 0.94 1.51
C ILE A 57 3.23 2.02 0.91
N GLY A 58 3.85 1.72 -0.22
CA GLY A 58 4.46 2.71 -1.11
C GLY A 58 3.73 2.69 -2.45
N THR A 59 3.47 3.86 -3.02
CA THR A 59 2.79 3.99 -4.32
C THR A 59 3.29 5.22 -5.06
N ASP A 60 3.38 5.12 -6.38
CA ASP A 60 3.64 6.27 -7.25
C ASP A 60 3.13 5.97 -8.67
N VAL A 61 3.12 6.96 -9.56
CA VAL A 61 2.77 6.82 -10.97
C VAL A 61 4.04 6.84 -11.82
N TYR A 62 4.22 5.82 -12.65
CA TYR A 62 5.36 5.75 -13.55
C TYR A 62 5.19 6.72 -14.72
N ASP A 63 6.13 7.66 -14.84
CA ASP A 63 6.26 8.56 -15.99
C ASP A 63 7.66 8.40 -16.63
N VAL A 64 7.69 8.06 -17.92
CA VAL A 64 8.92 7.88 -18.71
C VAL A 64 9.76 9.16 -18.82
N LYS A 65 9.16 10.35 -18.66
CA LYS A 65 9.89 11.61 -18.67
C LYS A 65 10.63 11.86 -17.36
N THR A 66 10.09 11.34 -16.26
CA THR A 66 10.61 11.54 -14.91
C THR A 66 11.56 10.40 -14.50
N TRP A 67 11.28 9.17 -14.96
CA TRP A 67 12.00 7.97 -14.55
C TRP A 67 12.81 7.34 -15.68
N SER A 68 14.14 7.31 -15.49
CA SER A 68 15.06 6.74 -16.49
C SER A 68 14.84 5.25 -16.80
N ASN A 69 14.29 4.47 -15.87
CA ASN A 69 13.88 3.08 -16.08
C ASN A 69 12.93 2.61 -14.96
N LEU A 70 12.29 1.46 -15.19
CA LEU A 70 11.35 0.85 -14.25
C LEU A 70 12.03 0.41 -12.94
N THR A 71 13.28 -0.04 -12.98
CA THR A 71 14.01 -0.49 -11.77
C THR A 71 14.20 0.64 -10.76
N LYS A 72 14.57 1.85 -11.20
CA LYS A 72 14.71 3.01 -10.32
C LYS A 72 13.37 3.46 -9.75
N PHE A 73 12.32 3.43 -10.57
CA PHE A 73 10.95 3.72 -10.12
C PHE A 73 10.50 2.72 -9.05
N TYR A 74 10.68 1.43 -9.31
CA TYR A 74 10.35 0.38 -8.36
C TYR A 74 11.10 0.56 -7.04
N HIS A 75 12.39 0.87 -7.09
CA HIS A 75 13.18 1.15 -5.89
C HIS A 75 12.68 2.39 -5.13
N HIS A 76 12.22 3.42 -5.84
CA HIS A 76 11.62 4.59 -5.20
C HIS A 76 10.33 4.25 -4.47
N VAL A 77 9.44 3.49 -5.10
CA VAL A 77 8.19 3.02 -4.48
C VAL A 77 8.47 2.16 -3.25
N ASP A 78 9.48 1.29 -3.32
CA ASP A 78 9.96 0.48 -2.18
C ASP A 78 10.48 1.35 -1.02
N GLN A 79 11.25 2.40 -1.32
CA GLN A 79 11.70 3.35 -0.30
C GLN A 79 10.53 4.08 0.38
N GLN A 80 9.48 4.43 -0.36
CA GLN A 80 8.26 5.01 0.21
C GLN A 80 7.56 4.04 1.15
N MET A 81 7.43 2.76 0.77
CA MET A 81 6.89 1.71 1.64
C MET A 81 7.73 1.58 2.92
N TYR A 82 9.06 1.60 2.80
CA TYR A 82 9.93 1.51 3.96
C TYR A 82 9.76 2.70 4.91
N ALA A 83 9.63 3.92 4.37
CA ALA A 83 9.34 5.11 5.17
C ALA A 83 8.02 4.99 5.94
N ASP A 84 6.94 4.57 5.27
CA ASP A 84 5.64 4.33 5.92
C ASP A 84 5.73 3.23 7.00
N LYS A 85 6.49 2.16 6.75
CA LYS A 85 6.76 1.10 7.75
C LYS A 85 7.43 1.66 9.00
N LEU A 86 8.41 2.54 8.84
CA LEU A 86 9.11 3.19 9.96
C LEU A 86 8.16 4.10 10.75
N GLU A 87 7.37 4.92 10.07
CA GLU A 87 6.38 5.78 10.73
C GLU A 87 5.36 4.97 11.53
N LYS A 88 4.83 3.90 10.95
CA LYS A 88 3.89 2.98 11.62
C LYS A 88 4.51 2.37 12.87
N LYS A 89 5.74 1.87 12.75
CA LYS A 89 6.51 1.33 13.89
C LYS A 89 6.68 2.37 15.00
N GLN A 90 6.96 3.62 14.64
CA GLN A 90 7.09 4.71 15.60
C GLN A 90 5.75 5.03 16.29
N ARG A 91 4.65 5.14 15.52
CA ARG A 91 3.30 5.34 16.07
C ARG A 91 2.88 4.26 17.06
N ARG A 92 3.22 2.99 16.77
CA ARG A 92 2.98 1.86 17.68
C ARG A 92 3.73 2.02 19.00
N LYS A 93 5.03 2.34 18.94
CA LYS A 93 5.85 2.56 20.15
C LYS A 93 5.25 3.65 21.04
N THR A 94 4.87 4.79 20.45
CA THR A 94 4.26 5.91 21.19
C THR A 94 2.93 5.52 21.84
N LYS A 95 2.06 4.78 21.13
CA LYS A 95 0.79 4.30 21.70
C LYS A 95 1.00 3.35 22.88
N LEU A 96 1.97 2.44 22.79
CA LEU A 96 2.30 1.55 23.90
C LEU A 96 2.81 2.33 25.12
N THR A 97 3.65 3.37 24.93
CA THR A 97 4.15 4.17 26.04
C THR A 97 3.02 4.89 26.79
N ILE A 98 2.02 5.42 26.07
CA ILE A 98 0.90 6.16 26.67
C ILE A 98 -0.08 5.20 27.39
N ALA A 99 -0.31 4.00 26.86
CA ALA A 99 -1.25 3.04 27.45
C ALA A 99 -0.75 2.37 28.75
N VAL A 100 0.52 2.58 29.12
CA VAL A 100 1.16 2.00 30.32
C VAL A 100 1.30 3.05 31.45
N GLN A 101 0.82 4.27 31.23
CA GLN A 101 0.73 5.35 32.23
C GLN A 101 -0.69 5.45 32.79
#